data_AF-A0A920W0K6-F1
#
_entry.id   AF-A0A920W0K6-F1
#
_cell.length_a   1.000
_cell.length_b   1.000
_cell.length_c   1.000
_cell.angle_alpha   90.00
_cell.angle_beta   90.00
_cell.angle_gamma   90.00
#
_symmetry.space_group_name_H-M   'P 1'
#
loop_
_entity.id
_entity.type
_entity.pdbx_description
1 polymer ?
#
loop_
_entity_poly.entity_id
_entity_poly.type
_entity_poly.pdbx_seq_one_letter_code
_entity_poly.pdbx_strand_id
1 'polypeptide(L)'
;MVASSDEKWGEVPCAFISLKAGEELTAEELIAYCREELAGFKIPKKVAFGPIDKTSTGKVQKYLLRNKAKKKRIYIKKIRLQINQA
;
A
#
# COMPACT_ATOMS: atom_id res chain seq x y z
N MET A 1 3.02 1.84 6.79
CA MET A 1 1.56 2.13 6.74
C MET A 1 1.25 3.45 7.41
N VAL A 2 0.10 4.05 7.07
CA VAL A 2 -0.46 5.27 7.68
C VAL A 2 -1.99 5.15 7.70
N ALA A 3 -2.68 6.00 8.45
CA ALA A 3 -4.13 6.11 8.39
C ALA A 3 -4.59 6.76 7.06
N SER A 4 -5.73 6.30 6.54
CA SER A 4 -6.43 6.92 5.41
C SER A 4 -7.89 7.13 5.79
N SER A 5 -8.46 8.26 5.37
CA SER A 5 -9.85 8.60 5.65
C SER A 5 -10.81 7.58 5.04
N ASP A 6 -11.81 7.18 5.82
CA ASP A 6 -12.83 6.21 5.44
C ASP A 6 -14.20 6.71 5.87
N GLU A 7 -15.20 6.56 5.01
CA GLU A 7 -16.54 7.09 5.25
C GLU A 7 -17.27 6.38 6.40
N LYS A 8 -17.02 5.08 6.59
CA LYS A 8 -17.68 4.28 7.62
C LYS A 8 -16.92 4.28 8.94
N TRP A 9 -15.58 4.25 8.88
CA TRP A 9 -14.73 4.04 10.06
C TRP A 9 -13.95 5.28 10.50
N GLY A 10 -14.10 6.41 9.79
CA GLY A 10 -13.32 7.64 10.00
C GLY A 10 -11.91 7.49 9.46
N GLU A 11 -11.13 6.57 10.04
CA GLU A 11 -9.78 6.21 9.58
C GLU A 11 -9.61 4.70 9.48
N VAL A 12 -8.89 4.25 8.45
CA VAL A 12 -8.54 2.85 8.25
C VAL A 12 -7.05 2.68 7.96
N PRO A 13 -6.46 1.52 8.29
CA PRO A 13 -5.06 1.26 7.98
C PRO A 13 -4.83 1.20 6.46
N CYS A 14 -3.85 1.97 5.98
CA CYS A 14 -3.42 1.99 4.58
C CYS A 14 -1.97 1.51 4.44
N ALA A 15 -1.78 0.43 3.68
CA ALA A 15 -0.48 -0.12 3.35
C ALA A 15 0.09 0.52 2.07
N PHE A 16 1.40 0.76 2.07
CA PHE A 16 2.17 1.19 0.90
C PHE A 16 3.25 0.14 0.67
N ILE A 17 3.24 -0.47 -0.51
CA ILE A 17 4.05 -1.63 -0.84
C ILE A 17 4.96 -1.30 -2.03
N SER A 18 6.27 -1.49 -1.84
CA SER A 18 7.26 -1.45 -2.91
C SER A 18 7.78 -2.87 -3.10
N LEU A 19 7.51 -3.45 -4.27
CA LEU A 19 8.01 -4.77 -4.63
C LEU A 19 9.46 -4.68 -5.11
N LYS A 20 10.20 -5.77 -4.96
CA LYS A 20 11.51 -5.90 -5.61
C LYS A 20 11.30 -6.18 -7.11
N ALA A 21 12.33 -5.94 -7.91
CA ALA A 21 12.26 -6.24 -9.34
C ALA A 21 11.99 -7.74 -9.57
N GLY A 22 11.04 -8.05 -10.45
CA GLY A 22 10.64 -9.41 -10.77
C GLY A 22 9.67 -10.07 -9.78
N GLU A 23 9.34 -9.41 -8.66
CA GLU A 23 8.38 -9.92 -7.69
C GLU A 23 6.96 -9.47 -8.01
N GLU A 24 5.99 -10.34 -7.71
CA GLU A 24 4.56 -10.08 -7.88
C GLU A 24 3.82 -10.26 -6.55
N LEU A 25 2.84 -9.40 -6.32
CA LEU A 25 1.95 -9.49 -5.17
C LEU A 25 0.65 -8.75 -5.47
N THR A 26 -0.47 -9.38 -5.18
CA THR A 26 -1.79 -8.76 -5.24
C THR A 26 -2.22 -8.21 -3.88
N ALA A 27 -3.18 -7.29 -3.88
CA ALA A 27 -3.73 -6.79 -2.62
C ALA A 27 -4.50 -7.88 -1.88
N GLU A 28 -5.16 -8.76 -2.62
CA GLU A 28 -5.94 -9.88 -2.12
C GLU A 28 -5.06 -10.88 -1.38
N GLU A 29 -3.92 -11.27 -1.98
CA GLU A 29 -2.92 -12.15 -1.34
C GLU A 29 -2.35 -11.50 -0.07
N LEU A 30 -1.99 -10.21 -0.13
CA LEU A 30 -1.48 -9.48 1.03
C LEU A 30 -2.52 -9.43 2.16
N ILE A 31 -3.78 -9.18 1.84
CA ILE A 31 -4.88 -9.10 2.82
C ILE A 31 -5.17 -10.49 3.40
N ALA A 32 -5.15 -11.55 2.57
CA ALA A 32 -5.31 -12.93 3.03
C ALA A 32 -4.21 -13.31 4.03
N TYR A 33 -2.95 -13.06 3.68
CA TYR A 33 -1.82 -13.25 4.59
C TYR A 33 -2.00 -12.47 5.91
N CYS A 34 -2.42 -11.21 5.82
CA CYS A 34 -2.67 -10.41 7.02
C CYS A 34 -3.85 -10.91 7.87
N ARG A 35 -4.85 -11.59 7.27
CA ARG A 35 -5.99 -12.16 8.01
C ARG A 35 -5.60 -13.39 8.82
N GLU A 36 -4.65 -14.17 8.33
CA GLU A 36 -4.13 -15.35 9.02
C GLU A 36 -3.27 -14.94 10.22
N GLU A 37 -2.47 -13.87 10.07
CA GLU A 37 -1.46 -13.49 11.06
C GLU A 37 -1.89 -12.36 12.02
N LEU A 38 -2.88 -11.55 11.67
CA LEU A 38 -3.21 -10.32 12.41
C LEU A 38 -4.67 -10.26 12.86
N ALA A 39 -4.88 -9.61 14.00
CA ALA A 39 -6.22 -9.22 14.46
C ALA A 39 -6.93 -8.32 13.42
N GLY A 40 -8.24 -8.51 13.26
CA GLY A 40 -9.04 -7.92 12.19
C GLY A 40 -8.88 -6.40 11.98
N PHE A 41 -8.72 -5.64 13.07
CA PHE A 41 -8.57 -4.18 13.02
C PHE A 41 -7.19 -3.70 12.53
N LYS A 42 -6.18 -4.58 12.51
CA LYS A 42 -4.83 -4.27 12.01
C LYS A 42 -4.69 -4.50 10.50
N ILE A 43 -5.64 -5.22 9.90
CA ILE A 43 -5.61 -5.56 8.49
C ILE A 43 -5.76 -4.28 7.66
N PRO A 44 -4.88 -4.04 6.67
CA PRO A 44 -5.03 -2.92 5.77
C PRO A 44 -6.35 -2.98 5.00
N LYS A 45 -7.15 -1.91 5.05
CA LYS A 45 -8.34 -1.77 4.20
C LYS A 45 -8.03 -1.12 2.86
N LYS A 46 -6.89 -0.44 2.77
CA LYS A 46 -6.38 0.17 1.53
C LYS A 46 -4.94 -0.25 1.30
N VAL A 47 -4.61 -0.57 0.06
CA VAL A 47 -3.27 -0.98 -0.35
C VAL A 47 -2.87 -0.18 -1.58
N ALA A 48 -1.69 0.42 -1.54
CA ALA A 48 -1.10 1.16 -2.65
C ALA A 48 0.24 0.53 -3.03
N PHE A 49 0.38 0.14 -4.29
CA PHE A 49 1.66 -0.34 -4.82
C PHE A 49 2.41 0.80 -5.52
N GLY A 50 3.74 0.80 -5.38
CA GLY A 50 4.61 1.73 -6.07
C GLY A 50 5.85 2.13 -5.27
N PRO A 51 6.69 3.02 -5.84
CA PRO A 51 7.90 3.48 -5.17
C PRO A 51 7.57 4.26 -3.89
N ILE A 52 8.40 4.05 -2.87
CA ILE A 52 8.30 4.74 -1.57
C ILE A 52 9.47 5.70 -1.43
N ASP A 53 9.14 6.98 -1.34
CA ASP A 53 10.12 8.05 -1.15
C ASP A 53 10.84 7.89 0.20
N LYS A 54 12.16 7.84 0.14
CA LYS A 54 13.05 7.72 1.29
C LYS A 54 14.02 8.89 1.34
N THR A 55 14.56 9.20 2.51
CA THR A 55 15.64 10.18 2.66
C THR A 55 16.94 9.61 2.07
N SER A 56 17.98 10.45 1.94
CA SER A 56 19.34 10.03 1.59
C SER A 56 19.89 8.94 2.53
N THR A 57 19.42 8.92 3.77
CA THR A 57 19.73 7.89 4.78
C THR A 57 18.77 6.69 4.78
N GLY A 58 17.88 6.58 3.78
CA GLY A 58 16.97 5.45 3.60
C GLY A 58 15.72 5.45 4.48
N LYS A 59 15.48 6.50 5.28
CA LYS A 59 14.29 6.59 6.15
C LYS A 59 13.05 6.90 5.33
N VAL A 60 11.96 6.19 5.59
CA VAL A 60 10.66 6.43 4.95
C VAL A 60 10.09 7.78 5.38
N GLN A 61 9.71 8.61 4.41
CA GLN A 61 9.09 9.91 4.67
C GLN A 61 7.58 9.76 4.90
N LYS A 62 7.18 9.41 6.14
CA LYS A 62 5.76 9.13 6.50
C LYS A 62 4.79 10.27 6.16
N TYR A 63 5.23 11.53 6.14
CA TYR A 63 4.35 12.65 5.79
C TYR A 63 3.92 12.62 4.31
N LEU A 64 4.81 12.21 3.39
CA LEU A 64 4.46 12.02 1.97
C LEU A 64 3.44 10.90 1.81
N LEU A 65 3.59 9.81 2.57
CA LEU A 65 2.62 8.72 2.57
C LEU A 65 1.26 9.19 3.12
N ARG A 66 1.22 10.00 4.17
CA ARG A 66 -0.04 10.61 4.68
C ARG A 66 -0.69 11.51 3.63
N ASN A 67 0.08 12.31 2.91
CA ASN A 67 -0.45 13.16 1.83
C ASN A 67 -1.02 12.33 0.69
N LYS A 68 -0.36 11.23 0.31
CA LYS A 68 -0.90 10.25 -0.65
C LYS A 68 -2.20 9.63 -0.11
N ALA A 69 -2.22 9.21 1.17
CA ALA A 69 -3.34 8.56 1.86
C ALA A 69 -4.64 9.37 1.95
N LYS A 70 -4.55 10.71 1.86
CA LYS A 70 -5.71 11.61 1.81
C LYS A 70 -6.45 11.59 0.48
N LYS A 71 -5.81 11.12 -0.60
CA LYS A 71 -6.43 11.08 -1.94
C LYS A 71 -7.45 9.94 -2.00
N LYS A 72 -8.69 10.23 -2.40
CA LYS A 72 -9.78 9.23 -2.51
C LYS A 72 -9.50 8.10 -3.52
N ARG A 73 -8.57 8.29 -4.47
CA ARG A 73 -8.23 7.35 -5.55
C ARG A 73 -7.05 6.41 -5.27
N ILE A 74 -6.84 5.99 -4.01
CA ILE A 74 -5.93 4.87 -3.75
C ILE A 74 -6.70 3.59 -4.08
N TYR A 75 -6.78 3.27 -5.38
CA TYR A 75 -7.43 2.06 -5.84
C TYR A 75 -6.41 1.00 -6.23
N ILE A 76 -6.69 -0.15 -5.63
CA ILE A 76 -6.16 -1.48 -5.83
C ILE A 76 -6.23 -1.82 -7.32
N LYS A 77 -5.10 -1.78 -8.03
CA LYS A 77 -5.00 -2.42 -9.33
C LYS A 77 -3.59 -2.98 -9.52
N LYS A 78 -3.59 -4.28 -9.85
CA LYS A 78 -2.51 -5.12 -10.35
C LYS A 78 -1.42 -4.31 -11.06
N ILE A 79 -0.19 -4.37 -10.58
CA ILE A 79 0.97 -3.97 -11.39
C ILE A 79 1.14 -5.09 -12.43
N ARG A 80 0.69 -4.83 -13.66
CA ARG A 80 1.20 -5.53 -14.85
C ARG A 80 2.32 -4.64 -15.37
N LEU A 81 3.56 -4.92 -14.97
CA LEU A 81 4.72 -4.35 -15.64
C LEU A 81 4.77 -5.02 -17.03
N GLN A 82 4.31 -4.33 -18.07
CA GLN A 82 4.71 -4.67 -19.43
C GLN A 82 6.20 -4.38 -19.53
N ILE A 83 7.00 -5.43 -19.39
CA ILE A 83 8.37 -5.45 -19.87
C ILE A 83 8.29 -5.81 -21.36
N ASN A 84 8.88 -4.94 -22.20
CA ASN A 84 9.21 -5.09 -23.62
C ASN A 84 8.08 -4.95 -24.67
N GLN A 85 8.00 -3.78 -25.29
CA GLN A 85 7.91 -3.71 -26.75
C GLN A 85 9.34 -3.59 -27.28
N ALA A 86 9.77 -4.63 -28.02
CA ALA A 86 10.87 -4.57 -28.97
C ALA A 86 10.30 -4.12 -30.32
#